data_AF-A0AAD4QQB6-F1
#
_entry.id   AF-A0AAD4QQB6-F1
#
_cell.length_a   1.000
_cell.length_b   1.000
_cell.length_c   1.000
_cell.angle_alpha   90.00
_cell.angle_beta   90.00
_cell.angle_gamma   90.00
#
_symmetry.space_group_name_H-M   'P 1'
#
loop_
_entity.id
_entity.type
_entity.pdbx_description
1 polymer ?
#
loop_
_entity_poly.entity_id
_entity_poly.type
_entity_poly.pdbx_seq_one_letter_code
_entity_poly.pdbx_strand_id
1 'polypeptide(L)'
;MHFSTNPRGRGIKRKHSSPSAGGDAKKILGKLFHCLKEVKKAAKKAKAFETRKIVKRLKSSGNVSLRKKSPDKGMLSKELDVLKTINHDRIGTLALRNKLKKDKFLSSEPSVQMAISEVLASDTIPASEGILAKLETRLLSSKPLSEGVTTAISSLYVALELKQDNGNGVEEGPSRPHKLPKVNIPAATEPRATLDLSEGTTQHSFVGSGSRRGTSVSRSVSVSDQELGNSGAPDINTSEDHDLLTNGHSPPHAG
;
A
#
# COMPACT_ATOMS: atom_id res chain seq x y z
N MET A 1 14.89 57.36 -5.10
CA MET A 1 14.29 56.06 -4.76
C MET A 1 15.39 55.14 -4.24
N HIS A 2 15.40 54.84 -2.94
CA HIS A 2 16.44 54.01 -2.31
C HIS A 2 15.91 52.58 -2.16
N PHE A 3 16.52 51.63 -2.86
CA PHE A 3 16.20 50.21 -2.73
C PHE A 3 16.92 49.63 -1.51
N SER A 4 16.17 49.41 -0.43
CA SER A 4 16.66 48.73 0.77
C SER A 4 16.87 47.24 0.46
N THR A 5 18.11 46.84 0.24
CA THR A 5 18.49 45.44 0.06
C THR A 5 18.53 44.76 1.42
N ASN A 6 17.44 44.06 1.76
CA ASN A 6 17.33 43.27 2.97
C ASN A 6 18.35 42.09 2.91
N PRO A 7 19.38 42.02 3.77
CA PRO A 7 20.37 40.95 3.73
C PRO A 7 19.70 39.66 4.21
N ARG A 8 19.32 38.83 3.24
CA ARG A 8 18.73 37.51 3.47
C ARG A 8 19.62 36.72 4.42
N GLY A 9 19.04 36.34 5.56
CA GLY A 9 19.69 35.65 6.66
C GLY A 9 20.58 34.51 6.17
N ARG A 10 21.89 34.66 6.39
CA ARG A 10 22.86 33.59 6.16
C ARG A 10 22.46 32.42 7.05
N GLY A 11 22.10 31.30 6.43
CA GLY A 11 21.73 30.09 7.14
C GLY A 11 22.82 29.75 8.16
N ILE A 12 22.45 29.77 9.44
CA ILE A 12 23.32 29.33 10.53
C ILE A 12 23.78 27.93 10.18
N LYS A 13 25.08 27.79 9.88
CA LYS A 13 25.72 26.52 9.58
C LYS A 13 25.58 25.65 10.82
N ARG A 14 24.57 24.78 10.83
CA ARG A 14 24.29 23.88 11.94
C ARG A 14 25.54 23.03 12.16
N LYS A 15 26.16 23.16 13.34
CA LYS A 15 27.23 22.26 13.75
C LYS A 15 26.64 20.85 13.76
N HIS A 16 27.11 19.99 12.86
CA HIS A 16 26.81 18.56 12.92
C HIS A 16 27.42 18.04 14.22
N SER A 17 26.57 17.69 15.19
CA SER A 17 27.00 16.96 16.37
C SER A 17 27.62 15.64 15.90
N SER A 18 28.84 15.35 16.34
CA SER A 18 29.49 14.06 16.11
C SER A 18 28.59 12.93 16.63
N PRO A 19 28.58 11.75 15.96
CA PRO A 19 27.75 10.63 16.37
C PRO A 19 28.18 10.15 17.75
N SER A 20 27.38 10.44 18.77
CA SER A 20 27.48 9.82 20.09
C SER A 20 27.10 8.35 19.98
N ALA A 21 27.78 7.47 20.73
CA ALA A 21 27.57 6.01 20.73
C ALA A 21 26.17 5.55 21.16
N GLY A 22 25.32 6.45 21.69
CA GLY A 22 23.88 6.20 21.90
C GLY A 22 22.98 6.69 20.75
N GLY A 23 23.58 7.16 19.66
CA GLY A 23 22.89 7.81 18.54
C GLY A 23 22.26 6.86 17.54
N ASP A 24 22.69 5.60 17.50
CA ASP A 24 22.30 4.69 16.42
C ASP A 24 20.85 4.22 16.56
N ALA A 25 20.37 3.93 17.76
CA ALA A 25 18.97 3.62 18.02
C ALA A 25 18.02 4.77 17.58
N LYS A 26 18.37 6.02 17.88
CA LYS A 26 17.59 7.21 17.48
C LYS A 26 17.60 7.41 15.96
N LYS A 27 18.74 7.17 15.29
CA LYS A 27 18.83 7.22 13.83
C LYS A 27 17.96 6.15 13.18
N ILE A 28 18.01 4.91 13.69
CA ILE A 28 17.20 3.78 13.21
C ILE A 28 15.71 4.12 13.36
N LEU A 29 15.29 4.62 14.51
CA LEU A 29 13.91 5.01 14.76
C LEU A 29 13.44 6.11 13.81
N GLY A 30 14.24 7.18 13.65
CA GLY A 30 13.94 8.25 12.71
C GLY A 30 13.82 7.74 11.27
N LYS A 31 14.70 6.82 10.88
CA LYS A 31 14.68 6.19 9.55
C LYS A 31 13.47 5.27 9.36
N LEU A 32 13.12 4.47 10.36
CA LEU A 32 11.96 3.59 10.36
C LEU A 32 10.66 4.40 10.24
N PHE A 33 10.55 5.52 10.95
CA PHE A 33 9.41 6.42 10.84
C PHE A 33 9.25 7.00 9.43
N HIS A 34 10.36 7.40 8.80
CA HIS A 34 10.36 7.83 7.40
C HIS A 34 9.93 6.71 6.45
N CYS A 35 10.49 5.51 6.63
CA CYS A 35 10.12 4.33 5.84
C CYS A 35 8.62 4.01 5.96
N LEU A 36 8.07 4.08 7.17
CA LEU A 36 6.64 3.89 7.40
C LEU A 36 5.79 4.92 6.64
N LYS A 37 6.18 6.20 6.63
CA LYS A 37 5.49 7.24 5.85
C LYS A 37 5.49 6.94 4.35
N GLU A 38 6.60 6.49 3.80
CA GLU A 38 6.70 6.13 2.38
C GLU A 38 5.85 4.89 2.04
N VAL A 39 5.84 3.87 2.91
CA VAL A 39 4.99 2.69 2.73
C VAL A 39 3.50 3.05 2.82
N LYS A 40 3.10 3.96 3.72
CA LYS A 40 1.71 4.47 3.79
C LYS A 40 1.30 5.18 2.51
N LYS A 41 2.17 6.00 1.92
CA LYS A 41 1.94 6.61 0.59
C LYS A 41 1.77 5.54 -0.49
N ALA A 42 2.59 4.49 -0.47
CA ALA A 42 2.47 3.36 -1.39
C ALA A 42 1.15 2.59 -1.22
N ALA A 43 0.71 2.36 0.03
CA ALA A 43 -0.58 1.75 0.35
C ALA A 43 -1.76 2.59 -0.14
N LYS A 44 -1.68 3.92 -0.02
CA LYS A 44 -2.67 4.85 -0.60
C LYS A 44 -2.76 4.71 -2.12
N LYS A 45 -1.61 4.61 -2.81
CA LYS A 45 -1.56 4.36 -4.25
C LYS A 45 -2.17 3.01 -4.60
N ALA A 46 -1.84 1.95 -3.87
CA ALA A 46 -2.41 0.62 -4.05
C ALA A 46 -3.95 0.62 -3.95
N LYS A 47 -4.51 1.27 -2.93
CA LYS A 47 -5.95 1.45 -2.78
C LYS A 47 -6.56 2.14 -3.99
N ALA A 48 -5.97 3.25 -4.45
CA ALA A 48 -6.45 3.97 -5.63
C ALA A 48 -6.42 3.11 -6.91
N PHE A 49 -5.39 2.29 -7.10
CA PHE A 49 -5.30 1.36 -8.23
C PHE A 49 -6.43 0.32 -8.20
N GLU A 50 -6.68 -0.32 -7.05
CA GLU A 50 -7.78 -1.29 -6.93
C GLU A 50 -9.15 -0.63 -7.11
N THR A 51 -9.37 0.58 -6.58
CA THR A 51 -10.61 1.34 -6.81
C THR A 51 -10.84 1.56 -8.31
N ARG A 52 -9.83 2.05 -9.04
CA ARG A 52 -9.93 2.26 -10.51
C ARG A 52 -10.21 0.95 -11.25
N LYS A 53 -9.60 -0.15 -10.80
CA LYS A 53 -9.78 -1.48 -11.41
C LYS A 53 -11.20 -2.01 -11.23
N ILE A 54 -11.80 -1.84 -10.05
CA ILE A 54 -13.20 -2.23 -9.78
C ILE A 54 -14.16 -1.33 -10.57
N VAL A 55 -13.96 -0.01 -10.55
CA VAL A 55 -14.79 0.94 -11.32
C VAL A 55 -14.74 0.65 -12.82
N LYS A 56 -13.56 0.33 -13.38
CA LYS A 56 -13.43 -0.04 -14.79
C LYS A 56 -14.25 -1.31 -15.11
N ARG A 57 -14.19 -2.33 -14.23
CA ARG A 57 -14.99 -3.56 -14.39
C ARG A 57 -16.50 -3.30 -14.31
N LEU A 58 -16.93 -2.44 -13.38
CA LEU A 58 -18.33 -2.01 -13.25
C LEU A 58 -18.86 -1.27 -14.48
N LYS A 59 -18.02 -0.45 -15.12
CA LYS A 59 -18.39 0.23 -16.37
C LYS A 59 -18.46 -0.74 -17.54
N SER A 60 -17.49 -1.65 -17.65
CA SER A 60 -17.47 -2.66 -18.71
C SER A 60 -18.62 -3.67 -18.61
N SER A 61 -19.15 -3.94 -17.42
CA SER A 61 -20.32 -4.82 -17.24
C SER A 61 -21.66 -4.17 -17.63
N GLY A 62 -21.69 -2.87 -17.95
CA GLY A 62 -22.87 -2.21 -18.52
C GLY A 62 -22.97 -2.36 -20.04
N ASN A 63 -21.83 -2.51 -20.74
CA ASN A 63 -21.78 -2.58 -22.19
C ASN A 63 -21.80 -4.04 -22.70
N VAL A 64 -22.53 -4.91 -21.99
CA VAL A 64 -22.56 -6.36 -22.23
C VAL A 64 -23.36 -6.68 -23.49
N SER A 65 -22.71 -6.48 -24.62
CA SER A 65 -23.01 -7.24 -25.83
C SER A 65 -21.84 -8.21 -26.03
N LEU A 66 -22.08 -9.48 -25.69
CA LEU A 66 -21.57 -10.67 -26.36
C LEU A 66 -20.46 -11.57 -25.78
N ARG A 67 -19.53 -11.22 -24.87
CA ARG A 67 -18.45 -12.20 -24.54
C ARG A 67 -18.02 -12.28 -23.07
N LYS A 68 -18.16 -13.49 -22.51
CA LYS A 68 -17.70 -14.03 -21.20
C LYS A 68 -18.52 -13.66 -19.96
N LYS A 69 -18.73 -14.67 -19.10
CA LYS A 69 -19.39 -14.62 -17.78
C LYS A 69 -18.77 -13.49 -16.94
N SER A 70 -19.38 -12.32 -16.99
CA SER A 70 -18.93 -11.17 -16.21
C SER A 70 -19.25 -11.42 -14.74
N PRO A 71 -18.37 -11.01 -13.81
CA PRO A 71 -18.70 -11.03 -12.39
C PRO A 71 -19.99 -10.22 -12.13
N ASP A 72 -20.80 -10.70 -11.20
CA ASP A 72 -22.05 -10.04 -10.82
C ASP A 72 -21.80 -8.57 -10.45
N LYS A 73 -22.54 -7.67 -11.09
CA LYS A 73 -22.46 -6.22 -10.88
C LYS A 73 -22.77 -5.87 -9.42
N GLY A 74 -23.70 -6.61 -8.79
CA GLY A 74 -24.02 -6.44 -7.37
C GLY A 74 -22.82 -6.68 -6.46
N MET A 75 -22.08 -7.77 -6.69
CA MET A 75 -20.87 -8.09 -5.95
C MET A 75 -19.76 -7.05 -6.14
N LEU A 76 -19.55 -6.55 -7.37
CA LEU A 76 -18.55 -5.51 -7.63
C LEU A 76 -18.88 -4.18 -6.92
N SER A 77 -20.16 -3.82 -6.82
CA SER A 77 -20.57 -2.63 -6.06
C SER A 77 -20.26 -2.80 -4.57
N LYS A 78 -20.61 -3.96 -3.99
CA LYS A 78 -20.29 -4.29 -2.59
C LYS A 78 -18.79 -4.25 -2.32
N GLU A 79 -17.96 -4.81 -3.21
CA GLU A 79 -16.49 -4.72 -3.10
C GLU A 79 -16.01 -3.27 -3.11
N LEU A 80 -16.60 -2.40 -3.96
CA LEU A 80 -16.22 -0.98 -4.03
C LEU A 80 -16.56 -0.23 -2.74
N ASP A 81 -17.70 -0.52 -2.13
CA ASP A 81 -18.13 0.15 -0.89
C ASP A 81 -17.28 -0.28 0.30
N VAL A 82 -16.96 -1.57 0.43
CA VAL A 82 -16.00 -2.06 1.44
C VAL A 82 -14.62 -1.46 1.20
N LEU A 83 -14.15 -1.35 -0.06
CA LEU A 83 -12.84 -0.79 -0.35
C LEU A 83 -12.70 0.68 0.09
N LYS A 84 -13.78 1.47 0.04
CA LYS A 84 -13.77 2.87 0.50
C LYS A 84 -13.46 2.97 2.00
N THR A 85 -13.98 2.06 2.82
CA THR A 85 -13.81 2.08 4.28
C THR A 85 -12.47 1.52 4.76
N ILE A 86 -11.76 0.74 3.94
CA ILE A 86 -10.45 0.18 4.32
C ILE A 86 -9.43 1.28 4.67
N ASN A 87 -8.84 1.16 5.86
CA ASN A 87 -7.75 2.01 6.32
C ASN A 87 -6.43 1.61 5.63
N HIS A 88 -5.95 2.45 4.71
CA HIS A 88 -4.73 2.20 3.95
C HIS A 88 -3.46 2.35 4.79
N ASP A 89 -3.47 3.19 5.84
CA ASP A 89 -2.33 3.34 6.73
C ASP A 89 -2.06 2.05 7.50
N ARG A 90 -3.14 1.39 7.96
CA ARG A 90 -3.08 0.08 8.61
C ARG A 90 -2.48 -0.98 7.69
N ILE A 91 -2.89 -1.03 6.42
CA ILE A 91 -2.34 -1.96 5.43
C ILE A 91 -0.84 -1.71 5.22
N GLY A 92 -0.42 -0.44 5.15
CA GLY A 92 1.00 -0.09 5.05
C GLY A 92 1.82 -0.54 6.26
N THR A 93 1.33 -0.26 7.47
CA THR A 93 1.95 -0.70 8.73
C THR A 93 2.08 -2.23 8.78
N LEU A 94 1.00 -2.96 8.46
CA LEU A 94 0.99 -4.42 8.46
C LEU A 94 1.97 -5.00 7.44
N ALA A 95 2.00 -4.46 6.22
CA ALA A 95 2.91 -4.91 5.17
C ALA A 95 4.38 -4.73 5.57
N LEU A 96 4.74 -3.56 6.11
CA LEU A 96 6.10 -3.29 6.58
C LEU A 96 6.47 -4.20 7.76
N ARG A 97 5.60 -4.32 8.77
CA ARG A 97 5.83 -5.19 9.94
C ARG A 97 6.06 -6.64 9.53
N ASN A 98 5.21 -7.18 8.64
CA ASN A 98 5.32 -8.55 8.16
C ASN A 98 6.63 -8.80 7.42
N LYS A 99 7.09 -7.82 6.63
CA LYS A 99 8.33 -7.97 5.88
C LYS A 99 9.57 -7.83 6.78
N LEU A 100 9.57 -6.89 7.74
CA LEU A 100 10.64 -6.76 8.74
C LEU A 100 10.78 -8.02 9.62
N LYS A 101 9.65 -8.62 10.03
CA LYS A 101 9.67 -9.87 10.81
C LYS A 101 10.21 -11.08 10.04
N LYS A 102 10.06 -11.09 8.72
CA LYS A 102 10.56 -12.18 7.85
C LYS A 102 12.03 -12.00 7.46
N ASP A 103 12.56 -10.79 7.60
CA ASP A 103 13.94 -10.50 7.27
C ASP A 103 14.84 -10.96 8.42
N LYS A 104 15.66 -11.98 8.17
CA LYS A 104 16.50 -12.62 9.19
C LYS A 104 17.49 -11.64 9.83
N PHE A 105 18.08 -10.75 9.02
CA PHE A 105 19.13 -9.84 9.49
C PHE A 105 18.53 -8.71 10.33
N LEU A 106 17.48 -8.06 9.83
CA LEU A 106 16.81 -6.99 10.57
C LEU A 106 16.10 -7.51 11.82
N SER A 107 15.58 -8.74 11.78
CA SER A 107 14.98 -9.36 12.96
C SER A 107 15.99 -9.75 14.04
N SER A 108 17.28 -9.91 13.70
CA SER A 108 18.30 -10.32 14.67
C SER A 108 18.83 -9.14 15.49
N GLU A 109 18.63 -7.90 15.02
CA GLU A 109 19.23 -6.72 15.63
C GLU A 109 18.29 -6.14 16.71
N PRO A 110 18.75 -6.01 17.97
CA PRO A 110 17.89 -5.63 19.09
C PRO A 110 17.40 -4.18 18.99
N SER A 111 18.19 -3.25 18.45
CA SER A 111 17.79 -1.84 18.30
C SER A 111 16.63 -1.67 17.31
N VAL A 112 16.61 -2.47 16.25
CA VAL A 112 15.55 -2.56 15.24
C VAL A 112 14.32 -3.20 15.86
N GLN A 113 14.44 -4.27 16.66
CA GLN A 113 13.31 -4.85 17.37
C GLN A 113 12.65 -3.85 18.35
N MET A 114 13.47 -3.08 19.09
CA MET A 114 12.98 -2.01 19.96
C MET A 114 12.26 -0.94 19.13
N ALA A 115 12.88 -0.45 18.05
CA ALA A 115 12.27 0.55 17.19
C ALA A 115 10.98 0.05 16.51
N ILE A 116 10.91 -1.22 16.11
CA ILE A 116 9.69 -1.86 15.59
C ILE A 116 8.60 -1.89 16.66
N SER A 117 8.95 -2.25 17.89
CA SER A 117 8.01 -2.32 19.00
C SER A 117 7.47 -0.94 19.38
N GLU A 118 8.28 0.11 19.25
CA GLU A 118 7.88 1.49 19.52
C GLU A 118 7.05 2.10 18.39
N VAL A 119 7.52 1.98 17.14
CA VAL A 119 6.88 2.63 15.97
C VAL A 119 5.70 1.84 15.43
N LEU A 120 5.75 0.51 15.52
CA LEU A 120 4.73 -0.42 14.99
C LEU A 120 3.97 -1.14 16.12
N ALA A 121 3.96 -0.55 17.33
CA ALA A 121 3.26 -1.06 18.51
C ALA A 121 1.77 -1.34 18.26
N SER A 122 1.19 -0.62 17.30
CA SER A 122 -0.25 -0.54 17.11
C SER A 122 -0.82 -1.76 16.39
N ASP A 123 -1.82 -2.33 17.07
CA ASP A 123 -2.91 -3.17 16.57
C ASP A 123 -2.51 -4.60 16.19
N THR A 124 -2.58 -5.48 17.18
CA THR A 124 -3.03 -6.86 16.95
C THR A 124 -4.44 -6.79 16.35
N ILE A 125 -4.52 -6.99 15.05
CA ILE A 125 -5.80 -6.89 14.35
C ILE A 125 -6.48 -8.26 14.37
N PRO A 126 -7.77 -8.34 14.73
CA PRO A 126 -8.55 -9.54 14.48
C PRO A 126 -8.51 -9.92 12.99
N ALA A 127 -8.57 -11.23 12.72
CA ALA A 127 -8.67 -11.74 11.37
C ALA A 127 -9.89 -11.10 10.69
N SER A 128 -9.67 -10.52 9.52
CA SER A 128 -10.74 -10.03 8.68
C SER A 128 -11.44 -11.20 7.99
N GLU A 129 -12.75 -11.09 7.77
CA GLU A 129 -13.54 -12.13 7.10
C GLU A 129 -14.21 -11.61 5.82
N GLY A 130 -14.64 -12.56 4.98
CA GLY A 130 -15.45 -12.30 3.78
C GLY A 130 -14.77 -11.41 2.72
N ILE A 131 -15.51 -10.42 2.22
CA ILE A 131 -15.07 -9.52 1.15
C ILE A 131 -13.87 -8.67 1.60
N LEU A 132 -13.84 -8.28 2.87
CA LEU A 132 -12.79 -7.43 3.42
C LEU A 132 -11.45 -8.17 3.41
N ALA A 133 -11.39 -9.40 3.91
CA ALA A 133 -10.19 -10.25 3.87
C ALA A 133 -9.60 -10.40 2.46
N LYS A 134 -10.48 -10.63 1.48
CA LYS A 134 -10.12 -10.76 0.07
C LYS A 134 -9.55 -9.46 -0.51
N LEU A 135 -10.05 -8.29 -0.09
CA LEU A 135 -9.54 -6.99 -0.53
C LEU A 135 -8.20 -6.66 0.16
N GLU A 136 -8.07 -6.94 1.46
CA GLU A 136 -6.81 -6.76 2.18
C GLU A 136 -5.70 -7.62 1.57
N THR A 137 -5.99 -8.88 1.26
CA THR A 137 -5.04 -9.79 0.60
C THR A 137 -4.60 -9.24 -0.78
N ARG A 138 -5.55 -8.70 -1.56
CA ARG A 138 -5.26 -8.04 -2.86
C ARG A 138 -4.40 -6.79 -2.70
N LEU A 139 -4.65 -5.97 -1.68
CA LEU A 139 -3.85 -4.78 -1.40
C LEU A 139 -2.44 -5.13 -0.93
N LEU A 140 -2.30 -6.10 -0.03
CA LEU A 140 -1.00 -6.59 0.47
C LEU A 140 -0.12 -7.18 -0.63
N SER A 141 -0.72 -7.75 -1.67
CA SER A 141 -0.03 -8.32 -2.85
C SER A 141 0.10 -7.33 -4.02
N SER A 142 -0.31 -6.07 -3.85
CA SER A 142 -0.27 -5.09 -4.93
C SER A 142 1.15 -4.60 -5.23
N LYS A 143 1.47 -4.46 -6.52
CA LYS A 143 2.79 -4.02 -7.01
C LYS A 143 3.29 -2.70 -6.39
N PRO A 144 2.48 -1.62 -6.31
CA PRO A 144 2.95 -0.36 -5.74
C PRO A 144 3.35 -0.49 -4.26
N LEU A 145 2.62 -1.30 -3.49
CA LEU A 145 2.91 -1.52 -2.08
C LEU A 145 4.16 -2.36 -1.91
N SER A 146 4.31 -3.45 -2.67
CA SER A 146 5.50 -4.30 -2.60
C SER A 146 6.78 -3.54 -2.95
N GLU A 147 6.75 -2.69 -3.98
CA GLU A 147 7.89 -1.83 -4.35
C GLU A 147 8.24 -0.83 -3.22
N GLY A 148 7.22 -0.21 -2.61
CA GLY A 148 7.41 0.70 -1.48
C GLY A 148 8.04 0.03 -0.27
N VAL A 149 7.60 -1.20 0.07
CA VAL A 149 8.16 -1.98 1.18
C VAL A 149 9.61 -2.40 0.91
N THR A 150 9.91 -2.90 -0.30
CA THR A 150 11.29 -3.28 -0.67
C THR A 150 12.25 -2.09 -0.64
N THR A 151 11.79 -0.93 -1.12
CA THR A 151 12.58 0.32 -1.07
C THR A 151 12.83 0.77 0.37
N ALA A 152 11.81 0.70 1.23
CA ALA A 152 11.94 1.03 2.65
C ALA A 152 12.98 0.15 3.36
N ILE A 153 12.92 -1.16 3.13
CA ILE A 153 13.88 -2.12 3.73
C ILE A 153 15.29 -1.85 3.24
N SER A 154 15.47 -1.66 1.93
CA SER A 154 16.79 -1.32 1.38
C SER A 154 17.36 -0.03 2.00
N SER A 155 16.50 0.95 2.26
CA SER A 155 16.90 2.18 2.95
C SER A 155 17.30 1.96 4.41
N LEU A 156 16.73 0.97 5.10
CA LEU A 156 17.13 0.58 6.46
C LEU A 156 18.49 -0.12 6.46
N TYR A 157 18.74 -1.03 5.52
CA TYR A 157 20.05 -1.67 5.38
C TYR A 157 21.18 -0.65 5.18
N VAL A 158 20.97 0.33 4.29
CA VAL A 158 21.94 1.42 4.07
C VAL A 158 22.18 2.22 5.35
N ALA A 159 21.15 2.46 6.16
CA ALA A 159 21.28 3.22 7.42
C ALA A 159 22.00 2.45 8.53
N LEU A 160 22.01 1.11 8.47
CA LEU A 160 22.68 0.23 9.43
C LEU A 160 24.09 -0.18 8.96
N GLU A 161 24.51 0.26 7.77
CA GLU A 161 25.74 -0.18 7.10
C GLU A 161 25.84 -1.72 6.98
N LEU A 162 24.70 -2.40 7.09
CA LEU A 162 24.64 -3.84 6.96
C LEU A 162 24.80 -4.16 5.49
N LYS A 163 25.77 -5.04 5.20
CA LYS A 163 25.92 -5.60 3.86
C LYS A 163 24.60 -6.31 3.54
N GLN A 164 23.81 -5.73 2.63
CA GLN A 164 22.71 -6.46 2.03
C GLN A 164 23.34 -7.66 1.36
N ASP A 165 23.19 -8.83 1.98
CA ASP A 165 23.24 -10.06 1.23
C ASP A 165 21.96 -10.06 0.39
N ASN A 166 21.97 -9.24 -0.67
CA ASN A 166 20.97 -9.21 -1.72
C ASN A 166 21.14 -10.50 -2.51
N GLY A 167 20.97 -11.62 -1.81
CA GLY A 167 20.49 -12.86 -2.37
C GLY A 167 19.16 -12.55 -3.02
N ASN A 168 19.23 -12.00 -4.23
CA ASN A 168 18.36 -12.28 -5.33
C ASN A 168 18.53 -13.76 -5.74
N GLY A 169 18.64 -14.65 -4.74
CA GLY A 169 18.03 -15.94 -4.79
C GLY A 169 16.56 -15.64 -5.00
N VAL A 170 16.21 -15.56 -6.28
CA VAL A 170 15.13 -16.38 -6.79
C VAL A 170 15.11 -17.61 -5.89
N GLU A 171 14.23 -17.63 -4.90
CA GLU A 171 13.78 -18.91 -4.41
C GLU A 171 13.24 -19.59 -5.66
N GLU A 172 14.09 -20.38 -6.30
CA GLU A 172 13.73 -21.71 -6.71
C GLU A 172 12.99 -22.29 -5.51
N GLY A 173 11.69 -21.97 -5.44
CA GLY A 173 10.76 -22.75 -4.67
C GLY A 173 11.06 -24.20 -5.03
N PRO A 174 11.04 -25.11 -4.04
CA PRO A 174 11.44 -26.50 -4.21
C PRO A 174 10.95 -26.96 -5.56
N SER A 175 11.91 -27.21 -6.46
CA SER A 175 11.66 -27.62 -7.84
C SER A 175 10.46 -28.54 -7.80
N ARG A 176 9.33 -28.06 -8.32
CA ARG A 176 8.15 -28.91 -8.50
C ARG A 176 8.69 -30.18 -9.13
N PRO A 177 8.51 -31.36 -8.51
CA PRO A 177 9.11 -32.59 -9.02
C PRO A 177 8.86 -32.63 -10.51
N HIS A 178 9.94 -32.54 -11.28
CA HIS A 178 9.89 -32.64 -12.72
C HIS A 178 9.05 -33.87 -13.02
N LYS A 179 7.99 -33.64 -13.80
CA LYS A 179 7.06 -34.64 -14.33
C LYS A 179 7.67 -36.04 -14.21
N LEU A 180 7.13 -36.83 -13.28
CA LEU A 180 7.32 -38.27 -13.38
C LEU A 180 6.96 -38.65 -14.83
N PRO A 181 7.82 -39.42 -15.51
CA PRO A 181 7.54 -39.86 -16.87
C PRO A 181 6.15 -40.46 -16.89
N LYS A 182 5.35 -39.99 -17.85
CA LYS A 182 3.99 -40.43 -18.11
C LYS A 182 4.03 -41.94 -18.30
N VAL A 183 3.75 -42.69 -17.22
CA VAL A 183 3.52 -44.13 -17.29
C VAL A 183 2.32 -44.28 -18.21
N ASN A 184 2.60 -44.87 -19.37
CA ASN A 184 1.64 -45.19 -20.40
C ASN A 184 0.80 -46.35 -19.86
N ILE A 185 -0.23 -46.03 -19.09
CA ILE A 185 -1.27 -47.00 -18.74
C ILE A 185 -2.14 -47.14 -19.98
N PRO A 186 -2.17 -48.31 -20.65
CA PRO A 186 -3.04 -48.53 -21.79
C PRO A 186 -4.50 -48.36 -21.35
N ALA A 187 -5.18 -47.43 -22.01
CA ALA A 187 -6.58 -47.16 -21.83
C ALA A 187 -7.42 -48.37 -22.24
N ALA A 188 -8.21 -48.89 -21.30
CA ALA A 188 -9.39 -49.66 -21.63
C ALA A 188 -10.41 -48.74 -22.31
N THR A 189 -10.79 -49.17 -23.50
CA THR A 189 -11.77 -48.64 -24.45
C THR A 189 -13.09 -48.24 -23.82
N GLU A 190 -13.50 -46.98 -23.98
CA GLU A 190 -14.90 -46.54 -23.96
C GLU A 190 -15.11 -45.48 -25.08
N PRO A 191 -16.18 -45.60 -25.89
CA PRO A 191 -16.32 -44.88 -27.17
C PRO A 191 -16.85 -43.44 -27.05
N ARG A 192 -16.00 -42.52 -27.52
CA ARG A 192 -16.24 -41.57 -28.63
C ARG A 192 -17.68 -41.01 -28.80
N ALA A 193 -17.92 -39.82 -28.23
CA ALA A 193 -18.84 -38.83 -28.78
C ALA A 193 -18.03 -37.64 -29.32
N THR A 194 -18.02 -37.50 -30.64
CA THR A 194 -17.35 -36.46 -31.42
C THR A 194 -18.10 -35.14 -31.32
N LEU A 195 -17.45 -34.09 -30.85
CA LEU A 195 -17.79 -32.71 -31.21
C LEU A 195 -16.56 -32.01 -31.76
N ASP A 196 -16.73 -31.65 -33.02
CA ASP A 196 -15.84 -30.98 -33.96
C ASP A 196 -15.38 -29.61 -33.44
N LEU A 197 -14.05 -29.42 -33.34
CA LEU A 197 -13.41 -28.15 -33.04
C LEU A 197 -12.56 -27.75 -34.26
N SER A 198 -13.12 -26.86 -35.08
CA SER A 198 -12.41 -26.16 -36.15
C SER A 198 -11.36 -25.21 -35.57
N GLU A 199 -10.08 -25.49 -35.82
CA GLU A 199 -8.96 -24.62 -35.50
C GLU A 199 -8.89 -23.43 -36.47
N GLY A 200 -9.34 -22.26 -36.00
CA GLY A 200 -9.12 -20.98 -36.68
C GLY A 200 -7.80 -20.35 -36.25
N THR A 201 -6.70 -20.71 -36.93
CA THR A 201 -5.41 -20.01 -36.81
C THR A 201 -5.53 -18.59 -37.35
N THR A 202 -5.75 -17.61 -36.47
CA THR A 202 -5.72 -16.19 -36.84
C THR A 202 -4.32 -15.63 -36.58
N GLN A 203 -3.53 -15.52 -37.65
CA GLN A 203 -2.29 -14.75 -37.66
C GLN A 203 -2.66 -13.26 -37.53
N HIS A 204 -2.36 -12.64 -36.38
CA HIS A 204 -2.53 -11.21 -36.18
C HIS A 204 -1.18 -10.51 -36.38
N SER A 205 -0.94 -10.02 -37.59
CA SER A 205 0.18 -9.13 -37.90
C SER A 205 -0.02 -7.80 -37.17
N PHE A 206 0.88 -7.51 -36.23
CA PHE A 206 0.96 -6.23 -35.54
C PHE A 206 1.76 -5.26 -36.41
N VAL A 207 1.07 -4.49 -37.25
CA VAL A 207 1.63 -3.34 -37.96
C VAL A 207 0.89 -2.11 -37.44
N GLY A 208 1.59 -1.21 -36.75
CA GLY A 208 0.95 -0.12 -36.02
C GLY A 208 1.90 1.02 -35.71
N SER A 209 2.48 1.60 -36.76
CA SER A 209 3.28 2.82 -36.77
C SER A 209 2.41 4.02 -36.33
N GLY A 210 2.43 4.33 -35.03
CA GLY A 210 1.64 5.41 -34.44
C GLY A 210 2.49 6.62 -34.05
N SER A 211 2.82 7.45 -35.04
CA SER A 211 3.38 8.79 -34.90
C SER A 211 2.54 9.64 -33.92
N ARG A 212 3.09 9.98 -32.74
CA ARG A 212 2.49 10.94 -31.82
C ARG A 212 3.17 12.28 -31.97
N ARG A 213 2.56 13.15 -32.79
CA ARG A 213 2.84 14.58 -32.83
C ARG A 213 2.64 15.17 -31.42
N GLY A 214 3.67 15.83 -30.92
CA GLY A 214 3.58 16.68 -29.74
C GLY A 214 2.65 17.85 -30.03
N THR A 215 1.57 17.94 -29.26
CA THR A 215 0.81 19.18 -29.10
C THR A 215 1.26 19.79 -27.79
N SER A 216 2.19 20.75 -27.90
CA SER A 216 2.57 21.65 -26.82
C SER A 216 1.40 22.60 -26.54
N VAL A 217 0.54 22.23 -25.59
CA VAL A 217 -0.47 23.15 -25.06
C VAL A 217 0.19 23.96 -23.95
N SER A 218 0.66 25.15 -24.33
CA SER A 218 1.10 26.21 -23.43
C SER A 218 -0.10 26.69 -22.61
N ARG A 219 -0.31 26.10 -21.44
CA ARG A 219 -1.35 26.54 -20.51
C ARG A 219 -0.77 27.71 -19.69
N SER A 220 -0.97 28.92 -20.18
CA SER A 220 -0.80 30.15 -19.41
C SER A 220 -1.81 30.14 -18.27
N VAL A 221 -1.35 29.82 -17.06
CA VAL A 221 -2.15 29.95 -15.84
C VAL A 221 -2.01 31.40 -15.40
N SER A 222 -2.96 32.23 -15.80
CA SER A 222 -3.20 33.54 -15.19
C SER A 222 -3.64 33.28 -13.75
N VAL A 223 -2.71 33.45 -12.82
CA VAL A 223 -2.99 33.49 -11.39
C VAL A 223 -3.70 34.83 -11.14
N SER A 224 -5.02 34.79 -11.16
CA SER A 224 -5.84 35.86 -10.61
C SER A 224 -5.71 35.80 -9.10
N ASP A 225 -4.91 36.72 -8.56
CA ASP A 225 -4.91 37.13 -7.16
C ASP A 225 -6.33 37.56 -6.81
N GLN A 226 -7.08 36.68 -6.16
CA GLN A 226 -8.36 37.02 -5.54
C GLN A 226 -8.14 36.95 -4.04
N GLU A 227 -7.82 38.11 -3.48
CA GLU A 227 -8.01 38.39 -2.06
C GLU A 227 -9.46 38.05 -1.68
N LEU A 228 -9.63 36.95 -0.96
CA LEU A 228 -10.77 36.78 -0.08
C LEU A 228 -10.24 36.81 1.33
N GLY A 229 -10.27 38.01 1.89
CA GLY A 229 -10.30 38.20 3.34
C GLY A 229 -11.43 37.36 3.91
N ASN A 230 -11.09 36.46 4.81
CA ASN A 230 -12.07 35.85 5.71
C ASN A 230 -11.46 35.81 7.11
N SER A 231 -11.47 36.97 7.76
CA SER A 231 -11.31 37.14 9.19
C SER A 231 -12.55 36.56 9.89
N GLY A 232 -12.58 35.24 10.05
CA GLY A 232 -13.57 34.54 10.86
C GLY A 232 -12.87 33.92 12.06
N ALA A 233 -12.68 34.71 13.12
CA ALA A 233 -12.34 34.19 14.42
C ALA A 233 -13.48 33.28 14.90
N PRO A 234 -13.22 32.03 15.33
CA PRO A 234 -14.23 31.28 16.06
C PRO A 234 -14.32 31.83 17.47
N ASP A 235 -15.48 32.41 17.79
CA ASP A 235 -15.88 32.75 19.15
C ASP A 235 -15.76 31.50 20.03
N ILE A 236 -14.94 31.65 21.08
CA ILE A 236 -14.82 30.69 22.18
C ILE A 236 -16.13 30.79 22.96
N ASN A 237 -17.10 29.95 22.59
CA ASN A 237 -18.31 29.77 23.39
C ASN A 237 -18.00 28.77 24.50
N THR A 238 -17.50 29.29 25.61
CA THR A 238 -17.54 28.65 26.93
C THR A 238 -18.96 28.78 27.48
N SER A 239 -19.76 27.72 27.36
CA SER A 239 -20.95 27.47 28.17
C SER A 239 -20.78 26.07 28.76
N GLU A 240 -20.40 25.99 30.03
CA GLU A 240 -21.32 25.82 31.17
C GLU A 240 -21.83 24.38 31.28
N ASP A 241 -21.37 23.76 32.37
CA ASP A 241 -22.15 22.91 33.27
C ASP A 241 -23.04 21.81 32.68
N HIS A 242 -22.56 20.58 32.80
CA HIS A 242 -23.44 19.45 33.11
C HIS A 242 -22.78 18.52 34.12
N ASP A 243 -23.10 18.82 35.38
CA ASP A 243 -23.49 17.92 36.46
C ASP A 243 -22.95 16.49 36.49
N LEU A 244 -22.15 16.30 37.54
CA LEU A 244 -22.06 15.11 38.38
C LEU A 244 -23.38 14.32 38.47
N LEU A 245 -23.42 13.14 37.86
CA LEU A 245 -24.25 12.04 38.36
C LEU A 245 -23.37 10.81 38.59
N THR A 246 -22.90 10.73 39.83
CA THR A 246 -22.37 9.54 40.48
C THR A 246 -23.48 8.50 40.62
N ASN A 247 -23.61 7.57 39.66
CA ASN A 247 -24.39 6.36 39.89
C ASN A 247 -23.47 5.27 40.44
N GLY A 248 -23.40 5.22 41.76
CA GLY A 248 -22.95 4.06 42.50
C GLY A 248 -23.90 2.90 42.25
N HIS A 249 -23.36 1.80 41.74
CA HIS A 249 -24.05 0.51 41.73
C HIS A 249 -23.09 -0.56 42.23
N SER A 250 -23.13 -0.79 43.55
CA SER A 250 -22.54 -1.95 44.20
C SER A 250 -23.39 -3.19 43.91
N PRO A 251 -22.82 -4.29 43.40
CA PRO A 251 -23.45 -5.58 43.51
C PRO A 251 -23.16 -6.24 44.88
N PRO A 252 -24.12 -7.01 45.42
CA PRO A 252 -24.07 -7.57 46.76
C PRO A 252 -23.19 -8.81 46.87
N HIS A 253 -22.61 -8.96 48.05
CA HIS A 253 -22.10 -10.21 48.60
C HIS A 253 -23.19 -11.28 48.65
N ALA A 254 -22.89 -12.45 48.08
CA ALA A 254 -23.44 -13.76 48.42
C ALA A 254 -22.48 -14.79 47.77
N GLY A 255 -22.02 -15.86 48.38
CA GLY A 255 -22.13 -16.47 49.71
C GLY A 255 -21.19 -17.67 49.65
#